data_AF-A0AAD9NTY9-F1
#
_entry.id   AF-A0AAD9NTY9-F1
#
_cell.length_a   1.000
_cell.length_b   1.000
_cell.length_c   1.000
_cell.angle_alpha   90.00
_cell.angle_beta   90.00
_cell.angle_gamma   90.00
#
_symmetry.space_group_name_H-M   'P 1'
#
loop_
_entity.id
_entity.type
_entity.pdbx_description
1 polymer ?
#
loop_
_entity_poly.entity_id
_entity_poly.type
_entity_poly.pdbx_seq_one_letter_code
_entity_poly.pdbx_strand_id
1 'polypeptide(L)'
;MGDPKPSSPFSTVFQDDVRPFIDLIDALRLLGLDNDISLPEVAVIGDQSSGKSSVLEAISGVPLPRGTGIVTRCPLALQLKSHHKDGYWGGVIKYQVPNSSSQNIGIANPDDVGQAIRDAQDAIAGKNVGISDTLISLQITAHGLPDLTLIDLPGITRVPVNGQPDDIGDQIDRLIQQYISKEETIILAVVPANVDIATTEALNMAKKVDPDGARTLGIVTKPDLIDAGTENELIAIIRNQTLPLKKGYSCVKCRGQKAISDGQSLSQAVQEEDHFFKNNPHFRSVDDAALGVTNLARKLTSELVGQIKRALPDIDGQVHDMLNETKRSLLSLPPGVPDDVRQLTDYLLQLLQQYTDDVRDIADGEHKRVDGYQVIPGCREYFEEMETEIQSFRPEKCDGYIDHITKVATGQRGRELPNFRKYSTCQILVVEIVKKYEEPMMRTLENVSNLAGETFGRLATNHFENHPRLEAKIKRLVAKLTDDAEHACREALQKLLKMEKKPFAQDKDYESILGSVVVKCVCVCVCVSCVRACVRAWCVCVCVCVCVCVCVCVCEGRTGNVREHNNTIMYDIHVHKCNGHLLYIYIYIYIYIYIYISL
;
A
#
# COMPACT_ATOMS: atom_id res chain seq x y z
N MET A 1 -70.00 -30.31 12.27
CA MET A 1 -68.75 -30.31 11.48
C MET A 1 -68.65 -28.93 10.87
N GLY A 2 -67.63 -28.15 11.25
CA GLY A 2 -67.34 -26.88 10.59
C GLY A 2 -66.27 -27.11 9.54
N ASP A 3 -66.41 -26.51 8.37
CA ASP A 3 -65.43 -26.63 7.29
C ASP A 3 -64.05 -26.11 7.74
N PRO A 4 -62.94 -26.74 7.29
CA PRO A 4 -61.61 -26.23 7.56
C PRO A 4 -61.45 -24.87 6.87
N LYS A 5 -61.16 -23.82 7.65
CA LYS A 5 -60.77 -22.51 7.10
C LYS A 5 -59.55 -22.70 6.19
N PRO A 6 -59.47 -22.02 5.04
CA PRO A 6 -58.30 -22.09 4.18
C PRO A 6 -57.08 -21.59 4.95
N SER A 7 -56.07 -22.44 5.09
CA SER A 7 -54.73 -22.04 5.50
C SER A 7 -54.16 -21.03 4.49
N SER A 8 -53.28 -20.14 4.96
CA SER A 8 -52.59 -19.16 4.12
C SER A 8 -51.99 -19.80 2.84
N PRO A 9 -52.09 -19.14 1.67
CA PRO A 9 -51.66 -19.73 0.39
C PRO A 9 -50.13 -19.87 0.23
N PHE A 10 -49.37 -19.42 1.23
CA PHE A 10 -47.95 -19.68 1.38
C PHE A 10 -47.78 -20.84 2.36
N SER A 11 -47.25 -21.96 1.86
CA SER A 11 -46.98 -23.15 2.66
C SER A 11 -45.86 -22.89 3.65
N THR A 12 -46.15 -23.03 4.95
CA THR A 12 -45.20 -22.78 6.05
C THR A 12 -43.86 -23.49 5.87
N VAL A 13 -43.89 -24.75 5.40
CA VAL A 13 -42.69 -25.58 5.14
C VAL A 13 -41.73 -24.95 4.12
N PHE A 14 -42.22 -24.17 3.16
CA PHE A 14 -41.35 -23.49 2.18
C PHE A 14 -40.72 -22.19 2.73
N GLN A 15 -41.31 -21.60 3.77
CA GLN A 15 -40.81 -20.36 4.36
C GLN A 15 -39.63 -20.63 5.31
N ASP A 16 -39.68 -21.71 6.10
CA ASP A 16 -38.68 -22.01 7.13
C ASP A 16 -37.27 -22.29 6.55
N ASP A 17 -37.16 -22.97 5.40
CA ASP A 17 -35.88 -23.25 4.71
C ASP A 17 -35.30 -22.05 3.93
N VAL A 18 -36.15 -21.07 3.63
CA VAL A 18 -35.82 -19.91 2.78
C VAL A 18 -35.31 -18.74 3.62
N ARG A 19 -36.02 -18.46 4.71
CA ARG A 19 -35.83 -17.29 5.56
C ARG A 19 -34.39 -17.10 6.07
N PRO A 20 -33.64 -18.14 6.49
CA PRO A 20 -32.25 -17.96 6.95
C PRO A 20 -31.31 -17.40 5.89
N PHE A 21 -31.53 -17.71 4.60
CA PHE A 21 -30.70 -17.19 3.51
C PHE A 21 -30.94 -15.69 3.27
N ILE A 22 -32.19 -15.24 3.43
CA ILE A 22 -32.56 -13.84 3.23
C ILE A 22 -32.13 -13.00 4.43
N ASP A 23 -32.37 -13.47 5.65
CA ASP A 23 -31.90 -12.82 6.88
C ASP A 23 -30.35 -12.75 6.95
N LEU A 24 -29.64 -13.74 6.39
CA LEU A 24 -28.17 -13.68 6.23
C LEU A 24 -27.74 -12.53 5.32
N ILE A 25 -28.30 -12.42 4.10
CA ILE A 25 -27.94 -11.34 3.17
C ILE A 25 -28.31 -9.95 3.74
N ASP A 26 -29.46 -9.82 4.40
CA ASP A 26 -29.83 -8.59 5.11
C ASP A 26 -28.83 -8.26 6.24
N ALA A 27 -28.33 -9.26 6.98
CA ALA A 27 -27.31 -9.06 8.00
C ALA A 27 -25.95 -8.62 7.41
N LEU A 28 -25.55 -9.18 6.27
CA LEU A 28 -24.32 -8.76 5.56
C LEU A 28 -24.42 -7.30 5.08
N ARG A 29 -25.58 -6.88 4.55
CA ARG A 29 -25.86 -5.46 4.22
C ARG A 29 -25.82 -4.56 5.47
N LEU A 30 -26.39 -5.00 6.59
CA LEU A 30 -26.37 -4.22 7.84
C LEU A 30 -24.96 -4.05 8.43
N LEU A 31 -24.01 -4.92 8.07
CA LEU A 31 -22.59 -4.80 8.40
C LEU A 31 -21.80 -3.95 7.38
N GLY A 32 -22.44 -3.49 6.30
CA GLY A 32 -21.83 -2.66 5.25
C GLY A 32 -21.00 -3.43 4.22
N LEU A 33 -21.14 -4.76 4.14
CA LEU A 33 -20.36 -5.59 3.21
C LEU A 33 -20.72 -5.33 1.73
N ASP A 34 -21.89 -4.75 1.47
CA ASP A 34 -22.40 -4.37 0.16
C ASP A 34 -21.64 -3.21 -0.52
N ASN A 35 -20.73 -2.54 0.21
CA ASN A 35 -19.82 -1.55 -0.36
C ASN A 35 -18.65 -2.21 -1.13
N ASP A 36 -18.22 -3.40 -0.68
CA ASP A 36 -17.03 -4.08 -1.21
C ASP A 36 -17.38 -5.35 -2.01
N ILE A 37 -18.45 -6.05 -1.63
CA ILE A 37 -18.90 -7.31 -2.24
C ILE A 37 -20.32 -7.17 -2.78
N SER A 38 -20.55 -7.60 -4.02
CA SER A 38 -21.89 -7.61 -4.60
C SER A 38 -22.77 -8.69 -3.97
N LEU A 39 -23.83 -8.28 -3.28
CA LEU A 39 -24.78 -9.20 -2.63
C LEU A 39 -26.03 -9.42 -3.50
N PRO A 40 -26.56 -10.66 -3.61
CA PRO A 40 -27.74 -10.96 -4.40
C PRO A 40 -28.96 -10.09 -4.08
N GLU A 41 -29.56 -9.54 -5.13
CA GLU A 41 -30.74 -8.65 -5.07
C GLU A 41 -31.65 -8.83 -6.27
N VAL A 42 -32.87 -8.30 -6.17
CA VAL A 42 -33.84 -8.22 -7.27
C VAL A 42 -34.05 -6.76 -7.62
N ALA A 43 -33.50 -6.30 -8.73
CA ALA A 43 -33.68 -4.94 -9.23
C ALA A 43 -34.87 -4.89 -10.19
N VAL A 44 -35.83 -4.00 -9.92
CA VAL A 44 -37.05 -3.86 -10.73
C VAL A 44 -36.91 -2.67 -11.67
N ILE A 45 -36.90 -2.98 -12.97
CA ILE A 45 -36.79 -2.00 -14.06
C ILE A 45 -38.05 -2.03 -14.93
N GLY A 46 -38.38 -0.89 -15.52
CA GLY A 46 -39.57 -0.74 -16.34
C GLY A 46 -39.69 0.66 -16.90
N ASP A 47 -40.27 0.79 -18.08
CA ASP A 47 -40.56 2.08 -18.70
C ASP A 47 -41.53 2.88 -17.81
N GLN A 48 -41.54 4.20 -17.91
CA GLN A 48 -42.50 5.02 -17.17
C GLN A 48 -43.95 4.56 -17.46
N SER A 49 -44.74 4.34 -16.40
CA SER A 49 -46.11 3.80 -16.48
C SER A 49 -46.24 2.34 -16.96
N SER A 50 -45.16 1.56 -17.02
CA SER A 50 -45.15 0.09 -17.28
C SER A 50 -45.93 -0.76 -16.27
N GLY A 51 -46.33 -0.19 -15.12
CA GLY A 51 -47.01 -0.90 -14.04
C GLY A 51 -46.10 -1.39 -12.92
N LYS A 52 -44.79 -1.07 -12.95
CA LYS A 52 -43.79 -1.37 -11.91
C LYS A 52 -44.30 -1.22 -10.46
N SER A 53 -44.74 -0.02 -10.07
CA SER A 53 -45.28 0.24 -8.73
C SER A 53 -46.53 -0.62 -8.43
N SER A 54 -47.36 -0.91 -9.43
CA SER A 54 -48.55 -1.75 -9.28
C SER A 54 -48.21 -3.22 -9.02
N VAL A 55 -47.12 -3.73 -9.60
CA VAL A 55 -46.59 -5.08 -9.31
C VAL A 55 -46.05 -5.12 -7.88
N LEU A 56 -45.27 -4.12 -7.48
CA LEU A 56 -44.71 -4.02 -6.13
C LEU A 56 -45.79 -3.90 -5.04
N GLU A 57 -46.83 -3.10 -5.25
CA GLU A 57 -48.00 -3.05 -4.34
C GLU A 57 -48.67 -4.42 -4.20
N ALA A 58 -48.83 -5.16 -5.30
CA ALA A 58 -49.50 -6.44 -5.29
C ALA A 58 -48.67 -7.51 -4.54
N ILE A 59 -47.34 -7.46 -4.62
CA ILE A 59 -46.43 -8.35 -3.88
C ILE A 59 -46.32 -7.95 -2.40
N SER A 60 -46.28 -6.64 -2.10
CA SER A 60 -46.05 -6.12 -0.74
C SER A 60 -47.30 -5.93 0.11
N GLY A 61 -48.48 -5.89 -0.49
CA GLY A 61 -49.74 -5.68 0.23
C GLY A 61 -49.93 -4.27 0.79
N VAL A 62 -49.14 -3.27 0.36
CA VAL A 62 -49.28 -1.86 0.78
C VAL A 62 -49.41 -0.92 -0.42
N PRO A 63 -50.04 0.26 -0.27
CA PRO A 63 -50.04 1.27 -1.31
C PRO A 63 -48.67 1.98 -1.43
N LEU A 64 -48.12 2.00 -2.64
CA LEU A 64 -46.93 2.78 -2.98
C LEU A 64 -47.36 4.11 -3.61
N PRO A 65 -46.49 5.14 -3.65
CA PRO A 65 -46.81 6.35 -4.39
C PRO A 65 -47.12 6.04 -5.86
N ARG A 66 -48.18 6.66 -6.38
CA ARG A 66 -48.58 6.67 -7.80
C ARG A 66 -48.87 8.11 -8.22
N GLY A 67 -48.61 8.46 -9.47
CA GLY A 67 -48.86 9.79 -10.01
C GLY A 67 -48.42 9.96 -11.46
N THR A 68 -48.69 11.13 -12.03
CA THR A 68 -48.18 11.56 -13.34
C THR A 68 -46.78 12.17 -13.19
N GLY A 69 -45.80 11.72 -13.98
CA GLY A 69 -44.40 12.13 -13.85
C GLY A 69 -43.49 11.02 -13.31
N ILE A 70 -42.28 11.37 -12.87
CA ILE A 70 -41.37 10.42 -12.21
C ILE A 70 -41.82 10.26 -10.76
N VAL A 71 -42.33 9.07 -10.41
CA VAL A 71 -42.89 8.78 -9.09
C VAL A 71 -41.85 8.20 -8.12
N THR A 72 -40.94 7.37 -8.63
CA THR A 72 -39.77 6.87 -7.88
C THR A 72 -38.58 7.78 -8.22
N ARG A 73 -38.23 8.71 -7.32
CA ARG A 73 -37.10 9.67 -7.49
C ARG A 73 -35.79 9.23 -6.82
N CYS A 74 -35.87 8.25 -5.93
CA CYS A 74 -34.76 7.63 -5.22
C CYS A 74 -34.97 6.12 -5.25
N PRO A 75 -33.92 5.28 -5.35
CA PRO A 75 -34.05 3.83 -5.20
C PRO A 75 -34.76 3.47 -3.89
N LEU A 76 -35.68 2.50 -3.93
CA LEU A 76 -36.43 2.04 -2.75
C LEU A 76 -36.18 0.54 -2.55
N ALA A 77 -35.40 0.18 -1.54
CA ALA A 77 -35.24 -1.19 -1.06
C ALA A 77 -36.45 -1.58 -0.19
N LEU A 78 -37.36 -2.32 -0.79
CA LEU A 78 -38.56 -2.89 -0.19
C LEU A 78 -38.24 -4.27 0.39
N GLN A 79 -38.10 -4.35 1.71
CA GLN A 79 -37.87 -5.59 2.46
C GLN A 79 -39.20 -6.10 3.02
N LEU A 80 -39.66 -7.26 2.52
CA LEU A 80 -40.87 -7.93 3.00
C LEU A 80 -40.46 -9.07 3.94
N LYS A 81 -41.06 -9.12 5.13
CA LYS A 81 -40.81 -10.17 6.13
C LYS A 81 -42.11 -10.79 6.64
N SER A 82 -42.17 -12.11 6.65
CA SER A 82 -43.34 -12.85 7.12
C SER A 82 -43.39 -12.90 8.65
N HIS A 83 -44.57 -12.69 9.22
CA HIS A 83 -44.77 -12.74 10.67
C HIS A 83 -45.80 -13.78 11.10
N HIS A 84 -45.48 -14.61 12.10
CA HIS A 84 -46.31 -15.76 12.50
C HIS A 84 -47.62 -15.39 13.20
N LYS A 85 -47.76 -14.16 13.75
CA LYS A 85 -49.04 -13.71 14.32
C LYS A 85 -49.90 -13.07 13.24
N ASP A 86 -51.03 -13.70 12.97
CA ASP A 86 -52.06 -13.17 12.08
C ASP A 86 -52.58 -11.81 12.57
N GLY A 87 -52.86 -10.89 11.64
CA GLY A 87 -53.24 -9.51 11.93
C GLY A 87 -52.12 -8.59 12.47
N TYR A 88 -50.88 -9.06 12.63
CA TYR A 88 -49.74 -8.17 12.90
C TYR A 88 -49.32 -7.44 11.62
N TRP A 89 -49.09 -6.13 11.75
CA TRP A 89 -48.45 -5.31 10.73
C TRP A 89 -47.44 -4.36 11.41
N GLY A 90 -46.30 -4.15 10.78
CA GLY A 90 -45.32 -3.13 11.18
C GLY A 90 -44.51 -2.66 9.99
N GLY A 91 -44.45 -1.34 9.79
CA GLY A 91 -43.61 -0.69 8.79
C GLY A 91 -42.48 0.09 9.45
N VAL A 92 -41.29 0.07 8.86
CA VAL A 92 -40.15 0.91 9.26
C VAL A 92 -39.49 1.46 8.00
N ILE A 93 -39.38 2.79 7.92
CA ILE A 93 -38.66 3.48 6.84
C ILE A 93 -37.36 4.09 7.37
N LYS A 94 -36.26 3.85 6.66
CA LYS A 94 -34.92 4.34 6.97
C LYS A 94 -34.33 5.02 5.76
N TYR A 95 -33.73 6.20 5.96
CA TYR A 95 -33.05 6.95 4.92
C TYR A 95 -32.05 7.93 5.52
N GLN A 96 -31.03 8.28 4.75
CA GLN A 96 -30.06 9.30 5.13
C GLN A 96 -30.34 10.59 4.36
N VAL A 97 -30.46 11.71 5.08
CA VAL A 97 -30.62 13.03 4.47
C VAL A 97 -29.23 13.64 4.28
N PRO A 98 -28.88 14.20 3.10
CA PRO A 98 -27.60 14.86 2.90
C PRO A 98 -27.32 15.93 3.96
N ASN A 99 -26.13 15.90 4.55
CA ASN A 99 -25.71 16.78 5.66
C ASN A 99 -26.60 16.72 6.91
N SER A 100 -27.24 15.59 7.19
CA SER A 100 -28.10 15.40 8.38
C SER A 100 -28.05 13.96 8.90
N SER A 101 -28.57 13.74 10.12
CA SER A 101 -28.61 12.41 10.74
C SER A 101 -29.57 11.47 10.02
N SER A 102 -29.21 10.18 9.96
CA SER A 102 -30.08 9.12 9.43
C SER A 102 -31.41 9.07 10.17
N GLN A 103 -32.50 9.02 9.40
CA GLN A 103 -33.86 8.89 9.90
C GLN A 103 -34.25 7.41 10.00
N ASN A 104 -35.00 7.07 11.04
CA ASN A 104 -35.54 5.73 11.26
C ASN A 104 -36.94 5.89 11.87
N ILE A 105 -37.97 5.79 11.03
CA ILE A 105 -39.35 6.16 11.34
C ILE A 105 -40.21 4.91 11.32
N GLY A 106 -40.88 4.62 12.44
CA GLY A 106 -41.91 3.59 12.51
C GLY A 106 -43.22 4.08 11.88
N ILE A 107 -43.80 3.28 10.99
CA ILE A 107 -45.09 3.53 10.35
C ILE A 107 -46.14 2.71 11.10
N ALA A 108 -47.29 3.31 11.40
CA ALA A 108 -48.36 2.68 12.19
C ALA A 108 -49.42 1.96 11.34
N ASN A 109 -49.79 2.53 10.19
CA ASN A 109 -50.80 1.94 9.29
C ASN A 109 -50.22 1.67 7.88
N PRO A 110 -50.71 0.64 7.16
CA PRO A 110 -50.35 0.38 5.77
C PRO A 110 -50.56 1.57 4.82
N ASP A 111 -51.65 2.33 5.02
CA ASP A 111 -52.03 3.42 4.12
C ASP A 111 -51.08 4.64 4.22
N ASP A 112 -50.41 4.81 5.37
CA ASP A 112 -49.45 5.89 5.60
C ASP A 112 -48.13 5.68 4.82
N VAL A 113 -47.83 4.44 4.41
CA VAL A 113 -46.58 4.07 3.70
C VAL A 113 -46.37 4.91 2.45
N GLY A 114 -47.42 5.11 1.65
CA GLY A 114 -47.35 5.90 0.42
C GLY A 114 -46.98 7.37 0.68
N GLN A 115 -47.36 7.93 1.84
CA GLN A 115 -46.97 9.30 2.23
C GLN A 115 -45.55 9.32 2.81
N ALA A 116 -45.19 8.38 3.69
CA ALA A 116 -43.85 8.28 4.25
C ALA A 116 -42.75 8.18 3.19
N ILE A 117 -43.00 7.44 2.09
CA ILE A 117 -42.08 7.38 0.94
C ILE A 117 -41.96 8.74 0.24
N ARG A 118 -43.06 9.49 0.07
CA ARG A 118 -43.03 10.83 -0.53
C ARG A 118 -42.25 11.82 0.33
N ASP A 119 -42.49 11.82 1.63
CA ASP A 119 -41.80 12.69 2.59
C ASP A 119 -40.29 12.38 2.63
N ALA A 120 -39.91 11.10 2.58
CA ALA A 120 -38.51 10.68 2.47
C ALA A 120 -37.84 11.14 1.15
N GLN A 121 -38.52 10.96 0.01
CA GLN A 121 -38.02 11.44 -1.28
C GLN A 121 -37.88 12.98 -1.31
N ASP A 122 -38.85 13.72 -0.76
CA ASP A 122 -38.79 15.18 -0.65
C ASP A 122 -37.68 15.68 0.27
N ALA A 123 -37.31 14.89 1.29
CA ALA A 123 -36.19 15.20 2.18
C ALA A 123 -34.82 14.96 1.53
N ILE A 124 -34.71 13.98 0.62
CA ILE A 124 -33.45 13.59 -0.04
C ILE A 124 -33.22 14.39 -1.33
N ALA A 125 -34.17 14.32 -2.28
CA ALA A 125 -34.08 14.95 -3.60
C ALA A 125 -34.60 16.40 -3.61
N GLY A 126 -35.14 16.88 -2.48
CA GLY A 126 -35.85 18.14 -2.37
C GLY A 126 -37.28 18.07 -2.92
N LYS A 127 -38.03 19.16 -2.75
CA LYS A 127 -39.40 19.31 -3.32
C LYS A 127 -39.43 19.52 -4.84
N ASN A 128 -38.27 19.49 -5.49
CA ASN A 128 -38.10 19.64 -6.93
C ASN A 128 -38.02 18.26 -7.61
N VAL A 129 -38.06 18.25 -8.94
CA VAL A 129 -38.13 17.02 -9.76
C VAL A 129 -36.77 16.32 -9.95
N GLY A 130 -35.85 16.50 -8.98
CA GLY A 130 -34.52 15.87 -9.01
C GLY A 130 -34.57 14.38 -8.71
N ILE A 131 -33.49 13.68 -9.08
CA ILE A 131 -33.25 12.28 -8.74
C ILE A 131 -32.03 12.20 -7.82
N SER A 132 -32.03 11.23 -6.92
CA SER A 132 -30.88 10.89 -6.09
C SER A 132 -30.61 9.39 -6.13
N ASP A 133 -29.34 9.04 -6.04
CA ASP A 133 -28.79 7.69 -5.86
C ASP A 133 -28.99 7.13 -4.44
N THR A 134 -29.31 7.99 -3.47
CA THR A 134 -29.46 7.63 -2.05
C THR A 134 -30.63 6.66 -1.85
N LEU A 135 -30.33 5.48 -1.32
CA LEU A 135 -31.28 4.40 -1.09
C LEU A 135 -32.25 4.72 0.08
N ILE A 136 -33.54 4.54 -0.16
CA ILE A 136 -34.57 4.49 0.89
C ILE A 136 -34.81 3.02 1.23
N SER A 137 -34.67 2.62 2.49
CA SER A 137 -35.02 1.28 2.97
C SER A 137 -36.40 1.29 3.62
N LEU A 138 -37.30 0.43 3.16
CA LEU A 138 -38.64 0.24 3.70
C LEU A 138 -38.83 -1.24 4.07
N GLN A 139 -38.84 -1.51 5.37
CA GLN A 139 -39.13 -2.84 5.91
C GLN A 139 -40.61 -2.95 6.27
N ILE A 140 -41.30 -3.96 5.73
CA ILE A 140 -42.69 -4.29 6.01
C ILE A 140 -42.77 -5.69 6.58
N THR A 141 -43.37 -5.82 7.76
CA THR A 141 -43.48 -7.08 8.49
C THR A 141 -44.95 -7.41 8.73
N ALA A 142 -45.47 -8.45 8.09
CA ALA A 142 -46.88 -8.84 8.22
C ALA A 142 -47.09 -10.35 7.97
N HIS A 143 -48.23 -10.87 8.43
CA HIS A 143 -48.60 -12.27 8.19
C HIS A 143 -48.92 -12.54 6.72
N GLY A 144 -48.42 -13.65 6.17
CA GLY A 144 -48.69 -14.07 4.79
C GLY A 144 -47.91 -13.33 3.71
N LEU A 145 -46.98 -12.43 4.05
CA LEU A 145 -46.03 -11.88 3.07
C LEU A 145 -44.95 -12.91 2.71
N PRO A 146 -44.42 -12.88 1.48
CA PRO A 146 -43.18 -13.58 1.16
C PRO A 146 -42.00 -12.93 1.88
N ASP A 147 -41.02 -13.72 2.32
CA ASP A 147 -39.71 -13.17 2.67
C ASP A 147 -38.99 -12.85 1.35
N LEU A 148 -38.77 -11.56 1.08
CA LEU A 148 -38.23 -11.07 -0.21
C LEU A 148 -37.72 -9.63 -0.08
N THR A 149 -36.60 -9.32 -0.71
CA THR A 149 -36.05 -7.96 -0.82
C THR A 149 -36.03 -7.54 -2.29
N LEU A 150 -36.73 -6.45 -2.61
CA LEU A 150 -36.89 -5.88 -3.96
C LEU A 150 -36.34 -4.45 -3.99
N ILE A 151 -35.59 -4.08 -5.03
CA ILE A 151 -35.10 -2.71 -5.24
C ILE A 151 -35.92 -2.08 -6.36
N ASP A 152 -36.77 -1.12 -6.02
CA ASP A 152 -37.51 -0.31 -6.99
C ASP A 152 -36.64 0.82 -7.51
N LEU A 153 -36.40 0.83 -8.82
CA LEU A 153 -35.61 1.87 -9.49
C LEU A 153 -36.52 2.91 -10.18
N PRO A 154 -36.05 4.13 -10.49
CA PRO A 154 -36.81 5.08 -11.29
C PRO A 154 -37.26 4.50 -12.63
N GLY A 155 -38.45 4.89 -13.09
CA GLY A 155 -38.98 4.44 -14.38
C GLY A 155 -38.28 5.13 -15.55
N ILE A 156 -37.93 4.39 -16.59
CA ILE A 156 -37.17 4.90 -17.74
C ILE A 156 -38.00 5.97 -18.47
N THR A 157 -37.41 7.16 -18.69
CA THR A 157 -37.97 8.23 -19.52
C THR A 157 -36.89 8.88 -20.39
N ARG A 158 -37.28 9.28 -21.61
CA ARG A 158 -36.41 9.94 -22.59
C ARG A 158 -36.61 11.45 -22.71
N VAL A 159 -37.71 11.98 -22.16
CA VAL A 159 -38.09 13.38 -22.35
C VAL A 159 -38.25 14.02 -20.98
N PRO A 160 -37.52 15.10 -20.68
CA PRO A 160 -37.69 15.84 -19.43
C PRO A 160 -39.08 16.48 -19.40
N VAL A 161 -39.78 16.34 -18.27
CA VAL A 161 -41.08 16.97 -18.03
C VAL A 161 -40.99 18.00 -16.91
N ASN A 162 -41.50 19.20 -17.18
CA ASN A 162 -41.81 20.26 -16.21
C ASN A 162 -40.72 20.53 -15.15
N GLY A 163 -39.57 21.09 -15.57
CA GLY A 163 -38.51 21.55 -14.66
C GLY A 163 -37.51 20.48 -14.24
N GLN A 164 -37.53 19.31 -14.88
CA GLN A 164 -36.42 18.36 -14.89
C GLN A 164 -35.24 18.89 -15.73
N PRO A 165 -33.99 18.52 -15.41
CA PRO A 165 -32.84 18.79 -16.26
C PRO A 165 -32.89 17.97 -17.55
N ASP A 166 -32.24 18.45 -18.62
CA ASP A 166 -32.27 17.77 -19.93
C ASP A 166 -31.60 16.39 -19.91
N ASP A 167 -30.65 16.15 -19.00
CA ASP A 167 -29.94 14.87 -18.84
C ASP A 167 -30.65 13.88 -17.88
N ILE A 168 -31.91 14.13 -17.50
CA ILE A 168 -32.64 13.29 -16.54
C ILE A 168 -32.75 11.82 -16.99
N GLY A 169 -32.87 11.58 -18.31
CA GLY A 169 -32.83 10.23 -18.87
C GLY A 169 -31.48 9.55 -18.62
N ASP A 170 -30.38 10.24 -18.95
CA ASP A 170 -29.03 9.71 -18.73
C ASP A 170 -28.73 9.50 -17.23
N GLN A 171 -29.30 10.31 -16.32
CA GLN A 171 -29.21 10.09 -14.88
C GLN A 171 -29.92 8.80 -14.45
N ILE A 172 -31.13 8.55 -14.95
CA ILE A 172 -31.87 7.31 -14.69
C ILE A 172 -31.13 6.11 -15.26
N ASP A 173 -30.64 6.21 -16.50
CA ASP A 173 -29.88 5.15 -17.15
C ASP A 173 -28.62 4.80 -16.35
N ARG A 174 -27.82 5.81 -15.92
CA ARG A 174 -26.65 5.59 -15.05
C ARG A 174 -27.03 4.91 -13.73
N LEU A 175 -28.08 5.39 -13.07
CA LEU A 175 -28.56 4.84 -11.81
C LEU A 175 -29.05 3.39 -11.95
N ILE A 176 -29.79 3.07 -13.02
CA ILE A 176 -30.23 1.69 -13.29
C ILE A 176 -29.02 0.79 -13.54
N GLN A 177 -28.07 1.23 -14.38
CA GLN A 177 -26.85 0.48 -14.71
C GLN A 177 -26.03 0.11 -13.47
N GLN A 178 -25.96 0.98 -12.44
CA GLN A 178 -25.27 0.69 -11.18
C GLN A 178 -25.79 -0.56 -10.45
N TYR A 179 -27.08 -0.87 -10.55
CA TYR A 179 -27.68 -2.05 -9.93
C TYR A 179 -27.71 -3.26 -10.87
N ILE A 180 -28.05 -3.06 -12.15
CA ILE A 180 -28.21 -4.18 -13.10
C ILE A 180 -26.89 -4.72 -13.66
N SER A 181 -25.77 -3.98 -13.53
CA SER A 181 -24.46 -4.45 -14.00
C SER A 181 -23.85 -5.55 -13.11
N LYS A 182 -24.25 -5.66 -11.84
CA LYS A 182 -23.79 -6.73 -10.93
C LYS A 182 -24.33 -8.08 -11.40
N GLU A 183 -23.51 -9.12 -11.44
CA GLU A 183 -23.93 -10.45 -11.91
C GLU A 183 -24.88 -11.15 -10.92
N GLU A 184 -24.76 -10.81 -9.64
CA GLU A 184 -25.57 -11.31 -8.52
C GLU A 184 -27.00 -10.74 -8.51
N THR A 185 -27.27 -9.68 -9.28
CA THR A 185 -28.58 -9.04 -9.38
C THR A 185 -29.50 -9.76 -10.36
N ILE A 186 -30.67 -10.22 -9.89
CA ILE A 186 -31.81 -10.62 -10.71
C ILE A 186 -32.46 -9.37 -11.28
N ILE A 187 -32.65 -9.34 -12.60
CA ILE A 187 -33.32 -8.23 -13.29
C ILE A 187 -34.79 -8.58 -13.45
N LEU A 188 -35.68 -7.80 -12.85
CA LEU A 188 -37.13 -7.92 -13.01
C LEU A 188 -37.62 -6.88 -14.01
N ALA A 189 -37.77 -7.29 -15.27
CA ALA A 189 -38.13 -6.40 -16.37
C ALA A 189 -39.65 -6.32 -16.55
N VAL A 190 -40.25 -5.20 -16.15
CA VAL A 190 -41.70 -4.97 -16.16
C VAL A 190 -42.14 -4.33 -17.48
N VAL A 191 -42.98 -5.05 -18.22
CA VAL A 191 -43.45 -4.71 -19.58
C VAL A 191 -44.99 -4.72 -19.61
N PRO A 192 -45.65 -3.69 -20.16
CA PRO A 192 -47.10 -3.70 -20.33
C PRO A 192 -47.51 -4.52 -21.58
N ALA A 193 -48.57 -5.32 -21.47
CA ALA A 193 -49.03 -6.23 -22.52
C ALA A 193 -49.55 -5.56 -23.79
N ASN A 194 -49.91 -4.27 -23.71
CA ASN A 194 -50.47 -3.50 -24.82
C ASN A 194 -49.40 -2.78 -25.67
N VAL A 195 -48.12 -3.16 -25.54
CA VAL A 195 -46.97 -2.60 -26.26
C VAL A 195 -46.11 -3.75 -26.76
N ASP A 196 -45.52 -3.61 -27.95
CA ASP A 196 -44.57 -4.60 -28.47
C ASP A 196 -43.35 -4.70 -27.55
N ILE A 197 -43.16 -5.89 -26.98
CA ILE A 197 -42.08 -6.25 -26.08
C ILE A 197 -40.69 -5.93 -26.65
N ALA A 198 -40.51 -6.05 -27.98
CA ALA A 198 -39.24 -5.78 -28.65
C ALA A 198 -38.85 -4.29 -28.65
N THR A 199 -39.79 -3.40 -28.38
CA THR A 199 -39.58 -1.94 -28.33
C THR A 199 -39.35 -1.38 -26.93
N THR A 200 -39.48 -2.21 -25.89
CA THR A 200 -39.36 -1.76 -24.48
C THR A 200 -37.91 -1.56 -24.05
N GLU A 201 -37.63 -0.41 -23.43
CA GLU A 201 -36.26 -0.07 -23.03
C GLU A 201 -35.80 -0.88 -21.82
N ALA A 202 -36.72 -1.29 -20.93
CA ALA A 202 -36.43 -2.22 -19.84
C ALA A 202 -35.75 -3.52 -20.32
N LEU A 203 -36.24 -4.16 -21.38
CA LEU A 203 -35.61 -5.37 -21.93
C LEU A 203 -34.37 -5.07 -22.78
N ASN A 204 -34.32 -3.93 -23.45
CA ASN A 204 -33.11 -3.47 -24.14
C ASN A 204 -31.94 -3.26 -23.16
N MET A 205 -32.21 -2.62 -22.01
CA MET A 205 -31.24 -2.45 -20.93
C MET A 205 -30.81 -3.80 -20.34
N ALA A 206 -31.76 -4.67 -20.01
CA ALA A 206 -31.46 -6.01 -19.49
C ALA A 206 -30.54 -6.78 -20.44
N LYS A 207 -30.86 -6.80 -21.74
CA LYS A 207 -30.08 -7.52 -22.77
C LYS A 207 -28.67 -6.97 -22.98
N LYS A 208 -28.38 -5.72 -22.63
CA LYS A 208 -27.01 -5.16 -22.67
C LYS A 208 -26.10 -5.74 -21.58
N VAL A 209 -26.66 -6.09 -20.41
CA VAL A 209 -25.93 -6.59 -19.22
C VAL A 209 -26.17 -8.08 -18.93
N ASP A 210 -27.15 -8.68 -19.58
CA ASP A 210 -27.51 -10.11 -19.54
C ASP A 210 -27.94 -10.57 -20.95
N PRO A 211 -27.01 -10.69 -21.93
CA PRO A 211 -27.34 -11.02 -23.32
C PRO A 211 -28.02 -12.39 -23.48
N ASP A 212 -27.72 -13.29 -22.54
CA ASP A 212 -28.19 -14.68 -22.44
C ASP A 212 -29.56 -14.79 -21.75
N GLY A 213 -30.07 -13.72 -21.13
CA GLY A 213 -31.29 -13.75 -20.31
C GLY A 213 -31.19 -14.71 -19.12
N ALA A 214 -30.00 -14.91 -18.56
CA ALA A 214 -29.71 -15.87 -17.50
C ALA A 214 -30.20 -15.42 -16.11
N ARG A 215 -30.17 -14.11 -15.86
CA ARG A 215 -30.62 -13.49 -14.60
C ARG A 215 -31.83 -12.58 -14.75
N THR A 216 -32.32 -12.39 -15.96
CA THR A 216 -33.52 -11.61 -16.29
C THR A 216 -34.81 -12.43 -16.24
N LEU A 217 -35.83 -11.92 -15.53
CA LEU A 217 -37.21 -12.42 -15.50
C LEU A 217 -38.15 -11.35 -16.06
N GLY A 218 -38.92 -11.69 -17.09
CA GLY A 218 -39.87 -10.75 -17.72
C GLY A 218 -41.26 -10.79 -17.07
N ILE A 219 -41.79 -9.64 -16.68
CA ILE A 219 -43.11 -9.50 -16.07
C ILE A 219 -44.05 -8.75 -17.00
N VAL A 220 -45.13 -9.41 -17.42
CA VAL A 220 -46.14 -8.82 -18.30
C VAL A 220 -47.32 -8.31 -17.49
N THR A 221 -47.56 -7.00 -17.53
CA THR A 221 -48.64 -6.31 -16.79
C THR A 221 -49.77 -5.87 -17.73
N LYS A 222 -50.87 -5.37 -17.16
CA LYS A 222 -52.03 -4.83 -17.92
C LYS A 222 -52.59 -5.80 -18.99
N PRO A 223 -52.76 -7.11 -18.71
CA PRO A 223 -53.30 -8.06 -19.69
C PRO A 223 -54.77 -7.78 -20.07
N ASP A 224 -55.42 -6.84 -19.39
CA ASP A 224 -56.78 -6.35 -19.60
C ASP A 224 -56.89 -5.24 -20.65
N LEU A 225 -55.77 -4.64 -21.09
CA LEU A 225 -55.74 -3.51 -22.05
C LEU A 225 -55.30 -3.93 -23.47
N ILE A 226 -55.47 -5.19 -23.81
CA ILE A 226 -55.07 -5.77 -25.11
C ILE A 226 -56.25 -5.67 -26.10
N ASP A 227 -55.96 -5.30 -27.33
CA ASP A 227 -56.96 -5.27 -28.41
C ASP A 227 -57.41 -6.69 -28.78
N ALA A 228 -58.72 -6.86 -29.00
CA ALA A 228 -59.28 -8.17 -29.35
C ALA A 228 -58.71 -8.69 -30.68
N GLY A 229 -57.99 -9.81 -30.63
CA GLY A 229 -57.29 -10.44 -31.74
C GLY A 229 -55.78 -10.63 -31.54
N THR A 230 -55.14 -9.83 -30.68
CA THR A 230 -53.68 -9.93 -30.41
C THR A 230 -53.34 -10.78 -29.18
N GLU A 231 -54.32 -11.39 -28.51
CA GLU A 231 -54.10 -12.23 -27.32
C GLU A 231 -53.13 -13.38 -27.60
N ASN A 232 -53.14 -13.94 -28.81
CA ASN A 232 -52.23 -15.01 -29.20
C ASN A 232 -50.74 -14.59 -29.17
N GLU A 233 -50.44 -13.31 -29.44
CA GLU A 233 -49.09 -12.76 -29.37
C GLU A 233 -48.62 -12.65 -27.91
N LEU A 234 -49.51 -12.21 -27.00
CA LEU A 234 -49.23 -12.28 -25.57
C LEU A 234 -49.00 -13.72 -25.10
N ILE A 235 -49.82 -14.69 -25.53
CA ILE A 235 -49.61 -16.10 -25.15
C ILE A 235 -48.25 -16.61 -25.65
N ALA A 236 -47.79 -16.19 -26.84
CA ALA A 236 -46.45 -16.51 -27.34
C ALA A 236 -45.33 -15.88 -26.49
N ILE A 237 -45.51 -14.64 -26.03
CA ILE A 237 -44.59 -13.98 -25.08
C ILE A 237 -44.52 -14.76 -23.76
N ILE A 238 -45.67 -15.08 -23.13
CA ILE A 238 -45.69 -15.78 -21.84
C ILE A 238 -45.09 -17.19 -21.97
N ARG A 239 -45.29 -17.86 -23.11
CA ARG A 239 -44.65 -19.14 -23.47
C ARG A 239 -43.17 -19.02 -23.86
N ASN A 240 -42.56 -17.84 -23.70
CA ASN A 240 -41.13 -17.59 -23.94
C ASN A 240 -40.70 -17.80 -25.41
N GLN A 241 -41.62 -17.60 -26.37
CA GLN A 241 -41.39 -17.88 -27.79
C GLN A 241 -40.87 -16.67 -28.57
N THR A 242 -41.24 -15.44 -28.16
CA THR A 242 -40.90 -14.20 -28.88
C THR A 242 -39.48 -13.72 -28.58
N LEU A 243 -39.12 -13.59 -27.29
CA LEU A 243 -37.79 -13.19 -26.82
C LEU A 243 -37.39 -14.14 -25.69
N PRO A 244 -36.61 -15.21 -25.93
CA PRO A 244 -36.38 -16.23 -24.92
C PRO A 244 -35.49 -15.74 -23.76
N LEU A 245 -36.01 -15.81 -22.54
CA LEU A 245 -35.28 -15.61 -21.27
C LEU A 245 -35.13 -16.94 -20.54
N LYS A 246 -34.01 -17.21 -19.84
CA LYS A 246 -33.80 -18.48 -19.13
C LYS A 246 -34.73 -18.64 -17.91
N LYS A 247 -35.13 -17.54 -17.26
CA LYS A 247 -36.17 -17.53 -16.21
C LYS A 247 -37.60 -17.39 -16.77
N GLY A 248 -37.74 -17.22 -18.08
CA GLY A 248 -39.03 -17.08 -18.79
C GLY A 248 -39.80 -15.81 -18.45
N TYR A 249 -41.12 -15.88 -18.61
CA TYR A 249 -42.05 -14.78 -18.33
C TYR A 249 -43.05 -15.13 -17.23
N SER A 250 -43.69 -14.11 -16.66
CA SER A 250 -44.86 -14.26 -15.79
C SER A 250 -45.84 -13.10 -15.99
N CYS A 251 -47.14 -13.38 -16.01
CA CYS A 251 -48.18 -12.38 -16.29
C CYS A 251 -49.03 -12.09 -15.04
N VAL A 252 -49.26 -10.81 -14.78
CA VAL A 252 -49.98 -10.33 -13.59
C VAL A 252 -51.00 -9.25 -13.94
N LYS A 253 -52.18 -9.31 -13.31
CA LYS A 253 -53.25 -8.33 -13.43
C LYS A 253 -53.32 -7.50 -12.14
N CYS A 254 -52.67 -6.35 -12.15
CA CYS A 254 -52.67 -5.42 -11.02
C CYS A 254 -53.90 -4.48 -11.05
N ARG A 255 -54.17 -3.80 -9.92
CA ARG A 255 -55.24 -2.78 -9.83
C ARG A 255 -55.00 -1.62 -10.82
N GLY A 256 -55.96 -1.42 -11.73
CA GLY A 256 -56.04 -0.26 -12.60
C GLY A 256 -56.48 1.00 -11.87
N GLN A 257 -56.28 2.18 -12.49
CA GLN A 257 -56.52 3.47 -11.83
C GLN A 257 -57.96 3.64 -11.33
N LYS A 258 -58.96 3.16 -12.09
CA LYS A 258 -60.37 3.23 -11.71
C LYS A 258 -60.67 2.42 -10.45
N ALA A 259 -60.19 1.18 -10.36
CA ALA A 259 -60.41 0.32 -9.20
C ALA A 259 -59.80 0.88 -7.91
N ILE A 260 -58.74 1.68 -8.02
CA ILE A 260 -58.12 2.40 -6.89
C ILE A 260 -59.01 3.57 -6.47
N SER A 261 -59.53 4.36 -7.41
CA SER A 261 -60.52 5.41 -7.11
C SER A 261 -61.81 4.85 -6.50
N ASP A 262 -62.21 3.65 -6.91
CA ASP A 262 -63.38 2.93 -6.39
C ASP A 262 -63.11 2.22 -5.04
N GLY A 263 -61.90 2.37 -4.47
CA GLY A 263 -61.56 1.86 -3.13
C GLY A 263 -61.30 0.35 -3.03
N GLN A 264 -60.99 -0.33 -4.15
CA GLN A 264 -60.81 -1.78 -4.18
C GLN A 264 -59.63 -2.24 -3.30
N SER A 265 -59.91 -3.17 -2.39
CA SER A 265 -58.91 -3.79 -1.53
C SER A 265 -57.99 -4.74 -2.31
N LEU A 266 -56.77 -4.94 -1.79
CA LEU A 266 -55.78 -5.85 -2.40
C LEU A 266 -56.27 -7.32 -2.42
N SER A 267 -57.03 -7.76 -1.41
CA SER A 267 -57.58 -9.12 -1.37
C SER A 267 -58.64 -9.36 -2.46
N GLN A 268 -59.47 -8.35 -2.78
CA GLN A 268 -60.39 -8.40 -3.91
C GLN A 268 -59.64 -8.41 -5.25
N ALA A 269 -58.57 -7.64 -5.38
CA ALA A 269 -57.76 -7.60 -6.60
C ALA A 269 -57.16 -8.97 -6.95
N VAL A 270 -56.65 -9.72 -5.96
CA VAL A 270 -56.14 -11.09 -6.17
C VAL A 270 -57.27 -12.05 -6.58
N GLN A 271 -58.47 -11.93 -6.00
CA GLN A 271 -59.62 -12.73 -6.43
C GLN A 271 -60.07 -12.42 -7.86
N GLU A 272 -60.01 -11.15 -8.28
CA GLU A 272 -60.31 -10.71 -9.64
C GLU A 272 -59.20 -11.03 -10.66
N GLU A 273 -57.96 -11.21 -10.21
CA GLU A 273 -56.86 -11.75 -11.00
C GLU A 273 -57.10 -13.24 -11.30
N ASP A 274 -57.31 -14.04 -10.25
CA ASP A 274 -57.69 -15.45 -10.34
C ASP A 274 -58.90 -15.66 -11.27
N HIS A 275 -59.95 -14.86 -11.09
CA HIS A 275 -61.17 -14.92 -11.89
C HIS A 275 -60.92 -14.53 -13.36
N PHE A 276 -60.03 -13.57 -13.63
CA PHE A 276 -59.68 -13.15 -14.99
C PHE A 276 -58.93 -14.28 -15.74
N PHE A 277 -57.86 -14.80 -15.15
CA PHE A 277 -57.06 -15.86 -15.79
C PHE A 277 -57.85 -17.18 -15.92
N LYS A 278 -58.68 -17.55 -14.93
CA LYS A 278 -59.49 -18.77 -14.98
C LYS A 278 -60.67 -18.70 -15.96
N ASN A 279 -61.16 -17.51 -16.32
CA ASN A 279 -62.28 -17.38 -17.25
C ASN A 279 -61.89 -17.07 -18.69
N ASN A 280 -60.76 -16.41 -18.92
CA ASN A 280 -60.32 -16.10 -20.29
C ASN A 280 -59.80 -17.37 -21.00
N PRO A 281 -60.39 -17.80 -22.14
CA PRO A 281 -60.02 -19.04 -22.82
C PRO A 281 -58.55 -19.13 -23.24
N HIS A 282 -57.91 -18.00 -23.55
CA HIS A 282 -56.53 -17.97 -24.04
C HIS A 282 -55.53 -18.30 -22.93
N PHE A 283 -55.71 -17.70 -21.75
CA PHE A 283 -54.84 -17.91 -20.58
C PHE A 283 -54.95 -19.31 -19.97
N ARG A 284 -56.11 -19.98 -20.09
CA ARG A 284 -56.27 -21.41 -19.69
C ARG A 284 -55.28 -22.37 -20.37
N SER A 285 -54.67 -21.96 -21.48
CA SER A 285 -53.68 -22.76 -22.22
C SER A 285 -52.22 -22.48 -21.80
N VAL A 286 -52.01 -21.62 -20.82
CA VAL A 286 -50.70 -21.27 -20.25
C VAL A 286 -50.50 -22.06 -18.95
N ASP A 287 -49.24 -22.29 -18.58
CA ASP A 287 -48.89 -22.85 -17.27
C ASP A 287 -49.36 -21.90 -16.15
N ASP A 288 -50.16 -22.43 -15.22
CA ASP A 288 -50.70 -21.69 -14.06
C ASP A 288 -49.56 -21.10 -13.21
N ALA A 289 -48.38 -21.74 -13.18
CA ALA A 289 -47.19 -21.24 -12.50
C ALA A 289 -46.61 -19.93 -13.10
N ALA A 290 -46.97 -19.59 -14.34
CA ALA A 290 -46.59 -18.34 -15.00
C ALA A 290 -47.64 -17.22 -14.83
N LEU A 291 -48.79 -17.49 -14.19
CA LEU A 291 -49.89 -16.55 -14.03
C LEU A 291 -50.10 -16.19 -12.55
N GLY A 292 -50.37 -14.91 -12.31
CA GLY A 292 -50.82 -14.40 -11.01
C GLY A 292 -49.71 -13.97 -10.05
N VAL A 293 -50.00 -12.96 -9.23
CA VAL A 293 -49.06 -12.33 -8.29
C VAL A 293 -48.55 -13.31 -7.23
N THR A 294 -49.41 -14.21 -6.73
CA THR A 294 -49.03 -15.21 -5.72
C THR A 294 -47.98 -16.20 -6.26
N ASN A 295 -48.11 -16.60 -7.52
CA ASN A 295 -47.15 -17.50 -8.18
C ASN A 295 -45.85 -16.76 -8.53
N LEU A 296 -45.95 -15.51 -9.00
CA LEU A 296 -44.80 -14.62 -9.20
C LEU A 296 -43.98 -14.45 -7.91
N ALA A 297 -44.62 -14.14 -6.77
CA ALA A 297 -43.93 -13.98 -5.49
C ALA A 297 -43.17 -15.26 -5.09
N ARG A 298 -43.81 -16.43 -5.21
CA ARG A 298 -43.17 -17.73 -4.92
C ARG A 298 -41.99 -18.01 -5.84
N LYS A 299 -42.12 -17.71 -7.14
CA LYS A 299 -41.06 -17.84 -8.14
C LYS A 299 -39.87 -16.92 -7.83
N LEU A 300 -40.13 -15.65 -7.53
CA LEU A 300 -39.10 -14.67 -7.14
C LEU A 300 -38.32 -15.12 -5.90
N THR A 301 -39.02 -15.54 -4.85
CA THR A 301 -38.38 -16.05 -3.63
C THR A 301 -37.51 -17.29 -3.91
N SER A 302 -38.00 -18.23 -4.74
CA SER A 302 -37.22 -19.41 -5.15
C SER A 302 -35.97 -19.05 -5.96
N GLU A 303 -36.09 -18.13 -6.91
CA GLU A 303 -34.99 -17.67 -7.76
C GLU A 303 -33.93 -16.90 -6.97
N LEU A 304 -34.35 -16.03 -6.04
CA LEU A 304 -33.44 -15.28 -5.16
C LEU A 304 -32.66 -16.23 -4.26
N VAL A 305 -33.32 -17.18 -3.58
CA VAL A 305 -32.64 -18.17 -2.73
C VAL A 305 -31.72 -19.07 -3.54
N GLY A 306 -32.11 -19.45 -4.76
CA GLY A 306 -31.26 -20.18 -5.70
C GLY A 306 -30.04 -19.38 -6.19
N GLN A 307 -30.10 -18.06 -6.19
CA GLN A 307 -28.95 -17.19 -6.47
C GLN A 307 -28.07 -17.01 -5.24
N ILE A 308 -28.64 -16.77 -4.05
CA ILE A 308 -27.92 -16.70 -2.77
C ILE A 308 -27.11 -17.98 -2.54
N LYS A 309 -27.72 -19.16 -2.70
CA LYS A 309 -27.03 -20.46 -2.52
C LYS A 309 -25.86 -20.66 -3.50
N ARG A 310 -25.88 -20.02 -4.68
CA ARG A 310 -24.79 -20.09 -5.66
C ARG A 310 -23.68 -19.08 -5.39
N ALA A 311 -24.02 -17.86 -4.97
CA ALA A 311 -23.06 -16.81 -4.68
C ALA A 311 -22.38 -16.98 -3.31
N LEU A 312 -23.00 -17.68 -2.34
CA LEU A 312 -22.49 -17.78 -0.97
C LEU A 312 -21.05 -18.31 -0.84
N PRO A 313 -20.59 -19.34 -1.60
CA PRO A 313 -19.20 -19.78 -1.56
C PRO A 313 -18.21 -18.72 -2.07
N ASP A 314 -18.60 -17.97 -3.10
CA ASP A 314 -17.77 -16.92 -3.69
C ASP A 314 -17.70 -15.69 -2.76
N ILE A 315 -18.80 -15.35 -2.09
CA ILE A 315 -18.84 -14.33 -1.02
C ILE A 315 -17.95 -14.75 0.15
N ASP A 316 -18.03 -16.00 0.61
CA ASP A 316 -17.17 -16.50 1.71
C ASP A 316 -15.68 -16.44 1.34
N GLY A 317 -15.32 -16.82 0.10
CA GLY A 317 -13.96 -16.68 -0.43
C GLY A 317 -13.48 -15.23 -0.45
N GLN A 318 -14.27 -14.32 -1.02
CA GLN A 318 -13.96 -12.88 -1.07
C GLN A 318 -13.77 -12.28 0.33
N VAL A 319 -14.65 -12.61 1.29
CA VAL A 319 -14.53 -12.18 2.69
C VAL A 319 -13.21 -12.68 3.32
N HIS A 320 -12.84 -13.94 3.08
CA HIS A 320 -11.59 -14.50 3.60
C HIS A 320 -10.36 -13.83 2.98
N ASP A 321 -10.37 -13.55 1.68
CA ASP A 321 -9.26 -12.89 1.00
C ASP A 321 -9.09 -11.43 1.46
N MET A 322 -10.18 -10.66 1.52
CA MET A 322 -10.20 -9.30 2.10
C MET A 322 -9.70 -9.27 3.54
N LEU A 323 -10.14 -10.24 4.37
CA LEU A 323 -9.69 -10.37 5.75
C LEU A 323 -8.19 -10.68 5.84
N ASN A 324 -7.67 -11.53 4.94
CA ASN A 324 -6.25 -11.87 4.89
C ASN A 324 -5.40 -10.70 4.41
N GLU A 325 -5.85 -9.94 3.42
CA GLU A 325 -5.18 -8.72 2.96
C GLU A 325 -5.17 -7.66 4.08
N THR A 326 -6.31 -7.40 4.71
CA THR A 326 -6.43 -6.44 5.82
C THR A 326 -5.53 -6.83 6.99
N LYS A 327 -5.42 -8.14 7.32
CA LYS A 327 -4.47 -8.64 8.32
C LYS A 327 -3.01 -8.41 7.92
N ARG A 328 -2.63 -8.63 6.65
CA ARG A 328 -1.26 -8.34 6.17
C ARG A 328 -0.94 -6.85 6.27
N SER A 329 -1.86 -5.99 5.83
CA SER A 329 -1.73 -4.54 5.94
C SER A 329 -1.61 -4.11 7.40
N LEU A 330 -2.45 -4.63 8.30
CA LEU A 330 -2.39 -4.36 9.74
C LEU A 330 -1.07 -4.81 10.38
N LEU A 331 -0.51 -5.95 9.95
CA LEU A 331 0.80 -6.44 10.41
C LEU A 331 1.99 -5.65 9.84
N SER A 332 1.81 -4.97 8.70
CA SER A 332 2.82 -4.08 8.13
C SER A 332 2.86 -2.72 8.82
N LEU A 333 1.77 -2.32 9.47
CA LEU A 333 1.72 -1.11 10.29
C LEU A 333 2.48 -1.34 11.61
N PRO A 334 3.23 -0.34 12.11
CA PRO A 334 3.87 -0.44 13.41
C PRO A 334 2.80 -0.56 14.51
N PRO A 335 3.10 -1.26 15.62
CA PRO A 335 2.17 -1.38 16.74
C PRO A 335 1.78 0.00 17.27
N GLY A 336 0.47 0.17 17.48
CA GLY A 336 -0.10 1.41 17.99
C GLY A 336 0.46 1.80 19.36
N VAL A 337 0.43 3.10 19.65
CA VAL A 337 0.92 3.65 20.91
C VAL A 337 0.08 3.10 22.06
N PRO A 338 0.67 2.43 23.08
CA PRO A 338 -0.10 1.88 24.19
C PRO A 338 -0.74 2.97 25.06
N ASP A 339 -1.99 2.77 25.47
CA ASP A 339 -2.73 3.68 26.35
C ASP A 339 -2.22 3.65 27.81
N ASP A 340 -1.63 2.54 28.26
CA ASP A 340 -1.05 2.40 29.59
C ASP A 340 0.35 3.04 29.64
N VAL A 341 0.56 3.94 30.60
CA VAL A 341 1.82 4.65 30.85
C VAL A 341 3.01 3.70 31.03
N ARG A 342 2.81 2.49 31.58
CA ARG A 342 3.88 1.49 31.70
C ARG A 342 4.28 0.93 30.33
N GLN A 343 3.29 0.46 29.57
CA GLN A 343 3.51 -0.07 28.21
C GLN A 343 4.06 1.01 27.26
N LEU A 344 3.64 2.27 27.41
CA LEU A 344 4.20 3.41 26.69
C LEU A 344 5.69 3.62 27.00
N THR A 345 6.10 3.40 28.25
CA THR A 345 7.51 3.49 28.66
C THR A 345 8.32 2.36 28.02
N ASP A 346 7.81 1.12 28.05
CA ASP A 346 8.47 -0.04 27.43
C ASP A 346 8.57 0.12 25.90
N TYR A 347 7.50 0.59 25.24
CA TYR A 347 7.49 0.92 23.81
C TYR A 347 8.52 1.98 23.44
N LEU A 348 8.60 3.08 24.21
CA LEU A 348 9.59 4.13 23.99
C LEU A 348 11.02 3.60 24.19
N LEU A 349 11.25 2.76 25.20
CA LEU A 349 12.54 2.13 25.44
C LEU A 349 12.95 1.21 24.28
N GLN A 350 12.05 0.37 23.78
CA GLN A 350 12.30 -0.49 22.61
C GLN A 350 12.65 0.32 21.36
N LEU A 351 11.89 1.39 21.09
CA LEU A 351 12.11 2.27 19.93
C LEU A 351 13.48 3.00 20.00
N LEU A 352 13.86 3.47 21.20
CA LEU A 352 15.16 4.09 21.44
C LEU A 352 16.31 3.08 21.40
N GLN A 353 16.11 1.88 21.92
CA GLN A 353 17.10 0.78 21.86
C GLN A 353 17.38 0.40 20.41
N GLN A 354 16.34 0.16 19.61
CA GLN A 354 16.48 -0.18 18.20
C GLN A 354 17.27 0.89 17.44
N TYR A 355 16.92 2.17 17.60
CA TYR A 355 17.68 3.26 17.01
C TYR A 355 19.15 3.29 17.48
N THR A 356 19.41 3.08 18.77
CA THR A 356 20.77 3.10 19.33
C THR A 356 21.61 1.92 18.86
N ASP A 357 21.01 0.76 18.69
CA ASP A 357 21.68 -0.44 18.18
C ASP A 357 21.96 -0.31 16.68
N ASP A 358 21.02 0.19 15.87
CA ASP A 358 21.24 0.42 14.43
C ASP A 358 22.27 1.57 14.20
N VAL A 359 22.34 2.59 15.06
CA VAL A 359 23.45 3.59 15.08
C VAL A 359 24.79 2.92 15.37
N ARG A 360 24.85 1.97 16.31
CA ARG A 360 26.08 1.24 16.65
C ARG A 360 26.52 0.35 15.50
N ASP A 361 25.62 -0.44 14.92
CA ASP A 361 25.89 -1.29 13.76
C ASP A 361 26.44 -0.47 12.57
N ILE A 362 25.92 0.74 12.31
CA ILE A 362 26.44 1.66 11.29
C ILE A 362 27.83 2.21 11.65
N ALA A 363 28.08 2.54 12.92
CA ALA A 363 29.37 3.05 13.38
C ALA A 363 30.48 1.98 13.36
N ASP A 364 30.14 0.73 13.69
CA ASP A 364 31.05 -0.42 13.63
C ASP A 364 31.22 -0.95 12.17
N GLY A 365 30.37 -0.52 11.23
CA GLY A 365 30.39 -0.94 9.82
C GLY A 365 29.69 -2.27 9.54
N GLU A 366 28.93 -2.80 10.50
CA GLU A 366 28.16 -4.04 10.37
C GLU A 366 26.77 -3.79 9.77
N HIS A 367 26.71 -3.51 8.46
CA HIS A 367 25.47 -3.23 7.74
C HIS A 367 24.51 -4.46 7.62
N LYS A 368 23.82 -4.82 8.71
CA LYS A 368 22.93 -5.99 8.76
C LYS A 368 21.47 -5.72 8.37
N ARG A 369 21.02 -4.46 8.37
CA ARG A 369 19.59 -4.11 8.31
C ARG A 369 19.19 -2.94 7.41
N VAL A 370 20.13 -2.05 7.03
CA VAL A 370 19.77 -0.79 6.36
C VAL A 370 20.73 -0.48 5.21
N ASP A 371 20.28 -0.68 3.98
CA ASP A 371 21.03 -0.33 2.78
C ASP A 371 21.19 1.20 2.62
N GLY A 372 22.36 1.63 2.15
CA GLY A 372 22.66 3.03 1.81
C GLY A 372 23.17 3.93 2.95
N TYR A 373 23.46 3.39 4.13
CA TYR A 373 23.96 4.14 5.30
C TYR A 373 25.46 3.90 5.55
N GLN A 374 26.31 4.32 4.59
CA GLN A 374 27.74 3.99 4.55
C GLN A 374 28.63 5.08 5.16
N VAL A 375 28.70 5.17 6.49
CA VAL A 375 29.61 6.12 7.17
C VAL A 375 31.07 5.72 6.97
N ILE A 376 31.46 4.50 7.35
CA ILE A 376 32.86 4.05 7.31
C ILE A 376 33.48 4.08 5.89
N PRO A 377 32.78 3.67 4.81
CA PRO A 377 33.28 3.85 3.44
C PRO A 377 33.51 5.32 3.07
N GLY A 378 32.53 6.21 3.31
CA GLY A 378 32.69 7.64 3.01
C GLY A 378 33.79 8.32 3.84
N CYS A 379 33.98 7.92 5.09
CA CYS A 379 35.12 8.37 5.90
C CYS A 379 36.46 7.95 5.28
N ARG A 380 36.57 6.74 4.71
CA ARG A 380 37.80 6.28 4.03
C ARG A 380 38.13 7.13 2.82
N GLU A 381 37.14 7.47 2.00
CA GLU A 381 37.31 8.37 0.84
C GLU A 381 37.91 9.71 1.29
N TYR A 382 37.35 10.37 2.32
CA TYR A 382 37.90 11.62 2.85
C TYR A 382 39.29 11.49 3.49
N PHE A 383 39.66 10.32 4.02
CA PHE A 383 41.02 10.06 4.51
C PHE A 383 42.01 9.81 3.37
N GLU A 384 41.61 9.14 2.29
CA GLU A 384 42.44 8.90 1.09
C GLU A 384 42.68 10.20 0.30
N GLU A 385 41.67 11.07 0.21
CA GLU A 385 41.81 12.44 -0.31
C GLU A 385 42.83 13.26 0.52
N MET A 386 42.67 13.27 1.85
CA MET A 386 43.57 13.95 2.78
C MET A 386 45.00 13.43 2.67
N GLU A 387 45.19 12.11 2.59
CA GLU A 387 46.52 11.52 2.40
C GLU A 387 47.13 11.98 1.08
N THR A 388 46.37 11.92 -0.01
CA THR A 388 46.84 12.32 -1.36
C THR A 388 47.30 13.78 -1.38
N GLU A 389 46.54 14.68 -0.76
CA GLU A 389 46.88 16.10 -0.63
C GLU A 389 48.11 16.32 0.26
N ILE A 390 48.18 15.68 1.43
CA ILE A 390 49.36 15.73 2.34
C ILE A 390 50.61 15.19 1.63
N GLN A 391 50.48 14.13 0.85
CA GLN A 391 51.56 13.58 0.03
C GLN A 391 52.01 14.53 -1.09
N SER A 392 51.18 15.47 -1.56
CA SER A 392 51.55 16.47 -2.56
C SER A 392 52.52 17.52 -2.01
N PHE A 393 52.43 17.82 -0.70
CA PHE A 393 53.29 18.80 -0.03
C PHE A 393 54.69 18.28 0.29
N ARG A 394 55.01 17.02 -0.06
CA ARG A 394 56.34 16.44 0.17
C ARG A 394 57.41 17.19 -0.66
N PRO A 395 58.56 17.55 -0.05
CA PRO A 395 59.69 18.20 -0.72
C PRO A 395 60.08 17.62 -2.09
N GLU A 396 60.02 16.30 -2.23
CA GLU A 396 60.40 15.56 -3.45
C GLU A 396 59.48 15.80 -4.64
N LYS A 397 58.23 16.27 -4.40
CA LYS A 397 57.23 16.56 -5.43
C LYS A 397 57.07 18.06 -5.72
N CYS A 398 57.83 18.92 -5.04
CA CYS A 398 57.73 20.38 -5.17
C CYS A 398 58.88 20.95 -6.03
N ASP A 399 58.58 21.35 -7.26
CA ASP A 399 59.54 22.04 -8.13
C ASP A 399 60.11 23.30 -7.46
N GLY A 400 61.43 23.50 -7.59
CA GLY A 400 62.13 24.63 -6.97
C GLY A 400 62.32 24.56 -5.45
N TYR A 401 61.90 23.48 -4.77
CA TYR A 401 62.05 23.38 -3.31
C TYR A 401 63.52 23.39 -2.85
N ILE A 402 64.46 22.88 -3.66
CA ILE A 402 65.90 22.95 -3.40
C ILE A 402 66.41 24.40 -3.39
N ASP A 403 65.88 25.25 -4.28
CA ASP A 403 66.22 26.68 -4.32
C ASP A 403 65.62 27.42 -3.11
N HIS A 404 64.41 27.04 -2.68
CA HIS A 404 63.80 27.53 -1.44
C HIS A 404 64.64 27.16 -0.20
N ILE A 405 65.04 25.89 -0.05
CA ILE A 405 65.96 25.45 1.02
C ILE A 405 67.25 26.29 0.98
N THR A 406 67.81 26.50 -0.20
CA THR A 406 69.08 27.24 -0.38
C THR A 406 68.92 28.72 0.00
N LYS A 407 67.80 29.35 -0.37
CA LYS A 407 67.43 30.72 0.02
C LYS A 407 67.22 30.88 1.54
N VAL A 408 66.50 29.95 2.18
CA VAL A 408 66.27 29.95 3.64
C VAL A 408 67.57 29.67 4.40
N ALA A 409 68.41 28.75 3.92
CA ALA A 409 69.71 28.44 4.53
C ALA A 409 70.71 29.59 4.41
N THR A 410 70.79 30.25 3.25
CA THR A 410 71.68 31.41 3.04
C THR A 410 71.23 32.62 3.84
N GLY A 411 69.92 32.91 3.90
CA GLY A 411 69.37 34.01 4.71
C GLY A 411 69.51 33.82 6.24
N GLN A 412 69.71 32.58 6.71
CA GLN A 412 69.92 32.26 8.13
C GLN A 412 71.41 32.09 8.53
N ARG A 413 72.35 32.28 7.60
CA ARG A 413 73.79 32.03 7.83
C ARG A 413 74.39 33.09 8.76
N GLY A 414 74.72 32.68 9.98
CA GLY A 414 75.42 33.49 10.98
C GLY A 414 76.95 33.32 10.96
N ARG A 415 77.57 33.41 12.14
CA ARG A 415 79.03 33.21 12.37
C ARG A 415 79.49 31.74 12.28
N GLU A 416 78.71 30.87 11.64
CA GLU A 416 78.97 29.42 11.60
C GLU A 416 80.10 29.09 10.60
N LEU A 417 80.91 28.09 10.94
CA LEU A 417 81.97 27.58 10.08
C LEU A 417 81.39 27.02 8.77
N PRO A 418 82.14 27.04 7.66
CA PRO A 418 81.74 26.36 6.43
C PRO A 418 81.33 24.90 6.71
N ASN A 419 80.26 24.46 6.03
CA ASN A 419 79.63 23.13 6.14
C ASN A 419 78.78 22.86 7.39
N PHE A 420 78.76 23.73 8.40
CA PHE A 420 77.75 23.65 9.47
C PHE A 420 76.46 24.35 9.05
N ARG A 421 75.31 23.78 9.40
CA ARG A 421 73.98 24.34 9.15
C ARG A 421 73.23 24.51 10.47
N LYS A 422 72.73 25.72 10.71
CA LYS A 422 71.92 26.07 11.87
C LYS A 422 70.64 25.23 11.97
N TYR A 423 70.38 24.66 13.16
CA TYR A 423 69.15 23.90 13.46
C TYR A 423 67.87 24.70 13.16
N SER A 424 67.88 26.02 13.35
CA SER A 424 66.72 26.88 13.07
C SER A 424 66.28 26.85 11.60
N THR A 425 67.17 26.55 10.65
CA THR A 425 66.80 26.38 9.23
C THR A 425 65.92 25.14 9.04
N CYS A 426 66.24 24.02 9.69
CA CYS A 426 65.40 22.82 9.70
C CYS A 426 64.06 23.10 10.39
N GLN A 427 64.09 23.77 11.55
CA GLN A 427 62.88 24.14 12.28
C GLN A 427 61.92 25.01 11.46
N ILE A 428 62.43 26.01 10.71
CA ILE A 428 61.60 26.84 9.83
C ILE A 428 60.93 25.99 8.75
N LEU A 429 61.69 25.15 8.05
CA LEU A 429 61.17 24.32 6.95
C LEU A 429 60.13 23.29 7.43
N VAL A 430 60.34 22.67 8.59
CA VAL A 430 59.36 21.75 9.20
C VAL A 430 58.08 22.49 9.59
N VAL A 431 58.20 23.66 10.24
CA VAL A 431 57.02 24.48 10.60
C VAL A 431 56.27 25.00 9.36
N GLU A 432 56.96 25.29 8.26
CA GLU A 432 56.33 25.64 6.97
C GLU A 432 55.53 24.48 6.37
N ILE A 433 56.02 23.24 6.47
CA ILE A 433 55.30 22.05 5.99
C ILE A 433 54.12 21.71 6.91
N VAL A 434 54.32 21.64 8.23
CA VAL A 434 53.27 21.28 9.19
C VAL A 434 52.09 22.27 9.15
N LYS A 435 52.34 23.56 8.85
CA LYS A 435 51.26 24.54 8.60
C LYS A 435 50.36 24.18 7.41
N LYS A 436 50.87 23.50 6.38
CA LYS A 436 50.06 23.08 5.22
C LYS A 436 49.15 21.89 5.53
N TYR A 437 49.42 21.14 6.60
CA TYR A 437 48.57 20.02 7.02
C TYR A 437 47.33 20.49 7.80
N GLU A 438 47.35 21.71 8.33
CA GLU A 438 46.28 22.25 9.20
C GLU A 438 44.95 22.41 8.46
N GLU A 439 44.95 22.90 7.21
CA GLU A 439 43.72 23.07 6.40
C GLU A 439 43.11 21.72 5.95
N PRO A 440 43.85 20.77 5.33
CA PRO A 440 43.33 19.45 5.00
C PRO A 440 42.72 18.71 6.18
N MET A 441 43.42 18.67 7.33
CA MET A 441 42.96 17.95 8.52
C MET A 441 41.67 18.53 9.10
N MET A 442 41.50 19.86 9.06
CA MET A 442 40.27 20.51 9.53
C MET A 442 39.11 20.28 8.56
N ARG A 443 39.35 20.35 7.25
CA ARG A 443 38.34 20.06 6.21
C ARG A 443 37.87 18.60 6.28
N THR A 444 38.77 17.65 6.44
CA THR A 444 38.42 16.22 6.59
C THR A 444 37.63 15.97 7.87
N LEU A 445 37.94 16.66 8.98
CA LEU A 445 37.13 16.59 10.21
C LEU A 445 35.69 17.09 9.96
N GLU A 446 35.54 18.26 9.33
CA GLU A 446 34.23 18.84 9.01
C GLU A 446 33.42 17.93 8.07
N ASN A 447 34.04 17.38 7.02
CA ASN A 447 33.40 16.43 6.10
C ASN A 447 32.92 15.15 6.81
N VAL A 448 33.74 14.58 7.70
CA VAL A 448 33.38 13.37 8.48
C VAL A 448 32.26 13.68 9.49
N SER A 449 32.31 14.85 10.14
CA SER A 449 31.27 15.34 11.06
C SER A 449 29.91 15.46 10.35
N ASN A 450 29.90 16.14 9.19
CA ASN A 450 28.70 16.31 8.37
C ASN A 450 28.15 14.96 7.89
N LEU A 451 28.99 14.07 7.35
CA LEU A 451 28.57 12.73 6.90
C LEU A 451 27.92 11.92 8.02
N ALA A 452 28.50 11.92 9.23
CA ALA A 452 27.94 11.23 10.38
C ALA A 452 26.60 11.86 10.83
N GLY A 453 26.54 13.19 10.93
CA GLY A 453 25.35 13.93 11.32
C GLY A 453 24.16 13.73 10.37
N GLU A 454 24.40 13.83 9.06
CA GLU A 454 23.39 13.55 8.03
C GLU A 454 22.91 12.11 8.07
N THR A 455 23.83 11.14 8.20
CA THR A 455 23.50 9.72 8.20
C THR A 455 22.64 9.33 9.41
N PHE A 456 23.04 9.74 10.62
CA PHE A 456 22.28 9.48 11.85
C PHE A 456 20.98 10.29 11.93
N GLY A 457 20.94 11.49 11.33
CA GLY A 457 19.73 12.30 11.18
C GLY A 457 18.72 11.68 10.21
N ARG A 458 19.18 11.13 9.09
CA ARG A 458 18.35 10.39 8.13
C ARG A 458 17.79 9.13 8.78
N LEU A 459 18.62 8.36 9.49
CA LEU A 459 18.20 7.19 10.25
C LEU A 459 17.11 7.54 11.29
N ALA A 460 17.26 8.65 12.01
CA ALA A 460 16.23 9.11 12.94
C ALA A 460 14.89 9.41 12.23
N THR A 461 14.91 9.88 10.98
CA THR A 461 13.68 10.05 10.18
C THR A 461 12.96 8.72 10.01
N ASN A 462 13.69 7.68 9.59
CA ASN A 462 13.12 6.35 9.33
C ASN A 462 12.59 5.67 10.60
N HIS A 463 13.27 5.81 11.75
CA HIS A 463 12.83 5.20 13.01
C HIS A 463 11.67 5.94 13.69
N PHE A 464 11.57 7.25 13.51
CA PHE A 464 10.64 8.11 14.25
C PHE A 464 9.59 8.80 13.36
N GLU A 465 9.37 8.34 12.11
CA GLU A 465 8.42 8.90 11.14
C GLU A 465 7.00 9.10 11.72
N ASN A 466 6.50 8.10 12.45
CA ASN A 466 5.19 8.14 13.11
C ASN A 466 5.15 9.02 14.38
N HIS A 467 6.29 9.59 14.79
CA HIS A 467 6.50 10.30 16.06
C HIS A 467 7.23 11.64 15.86
N PRO A 468 6.68 12.60 15.09
CA PRO A 468 7.39 13.80 14.63
C PRO A 468 7.95 14.69 15.76
N ARG A 469 7.31 14.69 16.94
CA ARG A 469 7.84 15.40 18.13
C ARG A 469 9.07 14.72 18.74
N LEU A 470 9.13 13.40 18.70
CA LEU A 470 10.27 12.61 19.17
C LEU A 470 11.40 12.69 18.14
N GLU A 471 11.10 12.50 16.86
CA GLU A 471 12.02 12.68 15.73
C GLU A 471 12.77 14.01 15.81
N ALA A 472 12.04 15.14 15.91
CA ALA A 472 12.63 16.47 16.03
C ALA A 472 13.50 16.65 17.29
N LYS A 473 13.21 15.93 18.38
CA LYS A 473 14.02 15.94 19.60
C LYS A 473 15.29 15.09 19.44
N ILE A 474 15.19 13.92 18.81
CA ILE A 474 16.34 13.05 18.52
C ILE A 474 17.28 13.74 17.52
N LYS A 475 16.78 14.28 16.41
CA LYS A 475 17.61 15.03 15.44
C LYS A 475 18.40 16.18 16.08
N ARG A 476 17.80 16.92 17.02
CA ARG A 476 18.51 17.96 17.79
C ARG A 476 19.57 17.41 18.74
N LEU A 477 19.32 16.25 19.36
CA LEU A 477 20.31 15.57 20.21
C LEU A 477 21.47 15.03 19.39
N VAL A 478 21.21 14.40 18.24
CA VAL A 478 22.21 13.93 17.28
C VAL A 478 23.09 15.10 16.83
N ALA A 479 22.50 16.17 16.30
CA ALA A 479 23.26 17.34 15.85
C ALA A 479 24.14 17.93 16.96
N LYS A 480 23.63 18.01 18.19
CA LYS A 480 24.43 18.47 19.34
C LYS A 480 25.59 17.51 19.66
N LEU A 481 25.35 16.20 19.72
CA LEU A 481 26.38 15.22 20.04
C LEU A 481 27.47 15.16 18.96
N THR A 482 27.12 15.34 17.70
CA THR A 482 28.07 15.47 16.59
C THR A 482 28.93 16.74 16.73
N ASP A 483 28.33 17.91 17.02
CA ASP A 483 29.05 19.18 17.25
C ASP A 483 29.98 19.12 18.49
N ASP A 484 29.48 18.58 19.61
CA ASP A 484 30.27 18.34 20.83
C ASP A 484 31.49 17.43 20.54
N ALA A 485 31.31 16.38 19.73
CA ALA A 485 32.37 15.44 19.33
C ALA A 485 33.37 16.05 18.34
N GLU A 486 32.88 16.81 17.35
CA GLU A 486 33.72 17.52 16.39
C GLU A 486 34.63 18.53 17.10
N HIS A 487 34.08 19.29 18.06
CA HIS A 487 34.84 20.24 18.86
C HIS A 487 35.99 19.56 19.63
N ALA A 488 35.70 18.42 20.27
CA ALA A 488 36.72 17.64 21.00
C ALA A 488 37.81 17.10 20.06
N CYS A 489 37.44 16.58 18.88
CA CYS A 489 38.38 16.14 17.85
C CYS A 489 39.22 17.31 17.30
N ARG A 490 38.62 18.48 17.08
CA ARG A 490 39.29 19.69 16.61
C ARG A 490 40.35 20.15 17.60
N GLU A 491 40.06 20.16 18.90
CA GLU A 491 41.06 20.46 19.93
C GLU A 491 42.22 19.43 19.92
N ALA A 492 41.91 18.14 19.75
CA ALA A 492 42.91 17.07 19.71
C ALA A 492 43.85 17.24 18.51
N LEU A 493 43.32 17.51 17.31
CA LEU A 493 44.09 17.79 16.10
C LEU A 493 44.97 19.05 16.26
N GLN A 494 44.45 20.12 16.86
CA GLN A 494 45.24 21.32 17.15
C GLN A 494 46.38 21.06 18.14
N LYS A 495 46.15 20.20 19.16
CA LYS A 495 47.19 19.76 20.11
C LYS A 495 48.28 18.96 19.39
N LEU A 496 47.92 18.03 18.50
CA LEU A 496 48.85 17.25 17.67
C LEU A 496 49.67 18.16 16.73
N LEU A 497 49.03 19.03 15.96
CA LEU A 497 49.71 19.99 15.07
C LEU A 497 50.66 20.94 15.83
N LYS A 498 50.35 21.27 17.10
CA LYS A 498 51.22 22.06 17.97
C LYS A 498 52.45 21.28 18.47
N MET A 499 52.35 19.95 18.59
CA MET A 499 53.47 19.07 18.90
C MET A 499 54.39 18.92 17.67
N GLU A 500 53.83 18.63 16.49
CA GLU A 500 54.57 18.48 15.22
C GLU A 500 55.35 19.74 14.81
N LYS A 501 54.88 20.94 15.21
CA LYS A 501 55.62 22.21 15.02
C LYS A 501 56.97 22.28 15.78
N LYS A 502 57.33 21.25 16.57
CA LYS A 502 58.66 21.07 17.20
C LYS A 502 59.34 19.82 16.63
N PRO A 503 60.25 19.95 15.65
CA PRO A 503 60.97 18.79 15.13
C PRO A 503 61.75 18.10 16.25
N PHE A 504 61.58 16.78 16.34
CA PHE A 504 62.30 15.89 17.22
C PHE A 504 62.22 14.48 16.63
N ALA A 505 63.34 13.77 16.57
CA ALA A 505 63.39 12.40 16.05
C ALA A 505 64.24 11.52 16.98
N GLN A 506 63.65 10.41 17.43
CA GLN A 506 64.36 9.25 17.98
C GLN A 506 64.17 8.02 17.08
N ASP A 507 63.78 8.26 15.83
CA ASP A 507 63.30 7.23 14.93
C ASP A 507 64.46 6.45 14.28
N LYS A 508 64.33 5.13 14.27
CA LYS A 508 65.29 4.23 13.61
C LYS A 508 65.30 4.40 12.10
N ASP A 509 64.18 4.84 11.52
CA ASP A 509 64.13 5.12 10.08
C ASP A 509 64.91 6.39 9.73
N TYR A 510 64.88 7.42 10.60
CA TYR A 510 65.74 8.60 10.46
C TYR A 510 67.24 8.24 10.62
N GLU A 511 67.57 7.37 11.58
CA GLU A 511 68.93 6.86 11.80
C GLU A 511 69.43 6.01 10.61
N SER A 512 68.56 5.17 10.03
CA SER A 512 68.80 4.36 8.83
C SER A 512 69.08 5.23 7.59
N ILE A 513 68.25 6.26 7.37
CA ILE A 513 68.45 7.23 6.27
C ILE A 513 69.77 7.99 6.45
N LEU A 514 70.09 8.46 7.67
CA LEU A 514 71.38 9.07 7.99
C LEU A 514 72.56 8.13 7.69
N GLY A 515 72.47 6.87 8.10
CA GLY A 515 73.47 5.83 7.84
C GLY A 515 73.73 5.58 6.34
N SER A 516 72.72 5.79 5.49
CA SER A 516 72.84 5.70 4.02
C SER A 516 73.55 6.91 3.38
N VAL A 517 73.54 8.06 4.04
CA VAL A 517 74.09 9.34 3.55
C VAL A 517 75.55 9.56 3.98
N VAL A 518 76.05 8.80 4.96
CA VAL A 518 77.48 8.87 5.36
C VAL A 518 78.37 8.29 4.25
N VAL A 519 79.03 9.19 3.51
CA VAL A 519 79.98 8.86 2.45
C VAL A 519 81.07 7.91 2.97
N LYS A 520 81.10 6.68 2.43
CA LYS A 520 82.18 5.72 2.72
C LYS A 520 83.50 6.22 2.14
N CYS A 521 84.41 6.69 2.99
CA CYS A 521 85.81 6.90 2.61
C CYS A 521 86.44 5.54 2.24
N VAL A 522 86.64 5.29 0.95
CA VAL A 522 87.33 4.09 0.47
C VAL A 522 88.84 4.31 0.57
N CYS A 523 89.46 3.79 1.63
CA CYS A 523 90.92 3.70 1.73
C CYS A 523 91.42 2.50 0.93
N VAL A 524 91.91 2.72 -0.30
CA VAL A 524 92.54 1.67 -1.10
C VAL A 524 93.94 1.36 -0.55
N CYS A 525 94.07 0.26 0.19
CA CYS A 525 95.35 -0.25 0.66
C CYS A 525 95.83 -1.37 -0.26
N VAL A 526 96.85 -1.13 -1.10
CA VAL A 526 97.46 -2.16 -1.92
C VAL A 526 98.52 -2.92 -1.10
N CYS A 527 98.21 -4.15 -0.70
CA CYS A 527 99.19 -5.05 -0.08
C CYS A 527 99.76 -6.02 -1.12
N VAL A 528 101.09 -6.03 -1.25
CA VAL A 528 101.80 -6.89 -2.20
C VAL A 528 101.99 -8.29 -1.62
N SER A 529 101.32 -9.27 -2.23
CA SER A 529 101.60 -10.72 -2.17
C SER A 529 101.55 -11.44 -0.81
N CYS A 530 100.65 -12.42 -0.70
CA CYS A 530 100.66 -13.40 0.39
C CYS A 530 100.34 -14.80 -0.17
N VAL A 531 101.31 -15.71 -0.16
CA VAL A 531 101.14 -17.12 -0.59
C VAL A 531 100.83 -17.99 0.64
N ARG A 532 100.02 -19.03 0.45
CA ARG A 532 99.21 -19.67 1.50
C ARG A 532 99.66 -21.11 1.82
N ALA A 533 99.22 -21.60 2.99
CA ALA A 533 99.11 -23.02 3.41
C ALA A 533 100.40 -23.78 3.81
N CYS A 534 100.41 -24.74 4.76
CA CYS A 534 99.52 -25.05 5.90
C CYS A 534 100.18 -26.14 6.81
N VAL A 535 99.53 -26.48 7.94
CA VAL A 535 99.65 -27.70 8.79
C VAL A 535 100.43 -27.60 10.13
N ARG A 536 99.68 -27.91 11.21
CA ARG A 536 100.02 -28.27 12.61
C ARG A 536 100.65 -27.22 13.55
N ALA A 537 99.93 -27.03 14.67
CA ALA A 537 100.30 -26.36 15.92
C ALA A 537 100.61 -24.84 15.88
N TRP A 538 99.59 -24.05 16.25
CA TRP A 538 99.65 -22.71 16.88
C TRP A 538 100.86 -21.80 16.56
N CYS A 539 100.67 -20.78 15.71
CA CYS A 539 100.65 -19.37 16.17
C CYS A 539 100.38 -18.33 15.08
N VAL A 540 99.61 -17.32 15.48
CA VAL A 540 99.72 -15.87 15.22
C VAL A 540 100.71 -15.40 14.13
N CYS A 541 100.18 -14.73 13.10
CA CYS A 541 100.95 -13.78 12.27
C CYS A 541 100.66 -12.33 12.70
N VAL A 542 101.71 -11.55 12.96
CA VAL A 542 101.63 -10.08 13.11
C VAL A 542 102.10 -9.45 11.81
N CYS A 543 101.29 -8.56 11.23
CA CYS A 543 101.68 -7.73 10.09
C CYS A 543 101.45 -6.26 10.42
N VAL A 544 102.48 -5.42 10.25
CA VAL A 544 102.41 -3.96 10.37
C VAL A 544 102.35 -3.37 8.96
N CYS A 545 101.36 -2.52 8.68
CA CYS A 545 101.24 -1.82 7.41
C CYS A 545 101.20 -0.30 7.65
N VAL A 546 102.01 0.45 6.89
CA VAL A 546 101.99 1.93 6.85
C VAL A 546 101.26 2.35 5.58
N CYS A 547 100.28 3.26 5.69
CA CYS A 547 99.44 3.69 4.58
C CYS A 547 99.61 5.20 4.33
N VAL A 548 99.75 5.59 3.06
CA VAL A 548 99.69 6.99 2.60
C VAL A 548 98.48 7.10 1.66
N CYS A 549 97.58 8.06 1.91
CA CYS A 549 96.30 8.18 1.19
C CYS A 549 96.29 9.37 0.22
N VAL A 550 95.69 9.18 -0.95
CA VAL A 550 95.30 10.24 -1.89
C VAL A 550 93.83 9.99 -2.27
N CYS A 551 93.00 11.03 -2.23
CA CYS A 551 91.55 10.92 -2.42
C CYS A 551 91.10 11.42 -3.79
N VAL A 552 90.15 10.73 -4.42
CA VAL A 552 89.40 11.19 -5.60
C VAL A 552 87.91 10.87 -5.38
N CYS A 553 87.02 11.82 -5.68
CA CYS A 553 85.58 11.68 -5.51
C CYS A 553 84.88 11.48 -6.87
N VAL A 554 83.83 10.65 -6.89
CA VAL A 554 82.88 10.54 -8.01
C VAL A 554 81.47 10.48 -7.42
N CYS A 555 80.55 11.26 -7.98
CA CYS A 555 79.12 11.20 -7.67
C CYS A 555 78.37 10.71 -8.91
N GLU A 556 77.39 9.83 -8.73
CA GLU A 556 76.50 9.37 -9.81
C GLU A 556 75.05 9.54 -9.37
N GLY A 557 74.26 10.30 -10.15
CA GLY A 557 72.85 10.53 -9.91
C GLY A 557 71.98 9.66 -10.82
N ARG A 558 70.79 9.25 -10.35
CA ARG A 558 69.81 8.51 -11.17
C ARG A 558 68.54 9.32 -11.40
N THR A 559 68.30 9.63 -12.66
CA THR A 559 66.97 9.91 -13.20
C THR A 559 66.27 8.59 -13.56
N GLY A 560 64.93 8.55 -13.48
CA GLY A 560 64.15 7.32 -13.70
C GLY A 560 63.60 7.15 -15.12
N ASN A 561 62.90 6.03 -15.38
CA ASN A 561 61.83 5.98 -16.39
C ASN A 561 60.88 4.76 -16.27
N VAL A 562 59.59 5.08 -16.29
CA VAL A 562 58.36 4.48 -16.87
C VAL A 562 58.38 3.05 -17.49
N ARG A 563 57.24 2.33 -17.34
CA ARG A 563 56.87 1.03 -17.95
C ARG A 563 56.08 1.19 -19.26
N GLU A 564 56.10 0.19 -20.14
CA GLU A 564 54.94 -0.09 -21.05
C GLU A 564 54.82 -1.57 -21.49
N HIS A 565 53.76 -1.88 -22.26
CA HIS A 565 52.83 -3.03 -22.25
C HIS A 565 53.15 -4.41 -22.92
N ASN A 566 52.34 -5.41 -22.48
CA ASN A 566 51.67 -6.55 -23.18
C ASN A 566 52.44 -7.72 -23.87
N ASN A 567 52.22 -8.97 -23.38
CA ASN A 567 51.29 -9.95 -23.99
C ASN A 567 51.21 -11.32 -23.26
N THR A 568 50.10 -12.05 -23.45
CA THR A 568 49.70 -13.29 -22.73
C THR A 568 50.02 -14.58 -23.48
N ILE A 569 50.52 -15.63 -22.80
CA ILE A 569 50.28 -17.06 -23.13
C ILE A 569 50.20 -17.88 -21.81
N MET A 570 49.18 -18.75 -21.67
CA MET A 570 49.07 -19.76 -20.59
C MET A 570 49.79 -21.07 -20.96
N TYR A 571 50.30 -21.80 -19.95
CA TYR A 571 49.98 -23.22 -19.73
C TYR A 571 50.32 -23.61 -18.27
N ASP A 572 49.67 -24.67 -17.78
CA ASP A 572 49.54 -25.04 -16.36
C ASP A 572 50.23 -26.41 -16.05
N ILE A 573 50.10 -26.91 -14.81
CA ILE A 573 50.34 -28.30 -14.33
C ILE A 573 51.71 -28.62 -13.66
N HIS A 574 51.72 -28.39 -12.33
CA HIS A 574 52.00 -29.33 -11.21
C HIS A 574 53.35 -30.03 -10.91
N VAL A 575 53.81 -29.75 -9.67
CA VAL A 575 54.05 -30.69 -8.52
C VAL A 575 55.30 -31.60 -8.48
N HIS A 576 56.18 -31.29 -7.51
CA HIS A 576 56.53 -32.13 -6.33
C HIS A 576 57.58 -31.37 -5.45
N LYS A 577 57.76 -31.55 -4.13
CA LYS A 577 57.09 -32.31 -3.06
C LYS A 577 57.64 -31.82 -1.71
N CYS A 578 56.82 -31.63 -0.67
CA CYS A 578 57.27 -31.67 0.74
C CYS A 578 56.07 -31.85 1.69
N ASN A 579 55.73 -33.10 1.99
CA ASN A 579 54.85 -33.45 3.12
C ASN A 579 55.66 -33.17 4.41
N GLY A 580 55.15 -32.53 5.47
CA GLY A 580 54.00 -32.94 6.32
C GLY A 580 54.57 -33.35 7.71
N HIS A 581 53.90 -33.45 8.85
CA HIS A 581 52.54 -33.21 9.38
C HIS A 581 52.68 -33.26 10.94
N LEU A 582 51.86 -32.68 11.85
CA LEU A 582 50.67 -31.79 11.81
C LEU A 582 50.49 -31.15 13.24
N LEU A 583 49.38 -30.42 13.44
CA LEU A 583 48.61 -30.08 14.67
C LEU A 583 48.70 -28.62 15.18
N TYR A 584 47.62 -27.97 15.64
CA TYR A 584 46.17 -27.90 15.28
C TYR A 584 45.49 -26.96 16.31
N ILE A 585 44.42 -26.27 15.89
CA ILE A 585 43.29 -25.73 16.69
C ILE A 585 43.43 -24.32 17.35
N TYR A 586 42.38 -23.54 17.08
CA TYR A 586 41.98 -22.21 17.57
C TYR A 586 41.74 -22.13 19.10
N ILE A 587 41.66 -20.90 19.68
CA ILE A 587 40.44 -20.34 20.33
C ILE A 587 40.71 -18.97 21.02
N TYR A 588 39.92 -17.96 20.61
CA TYR A 588 39.34 -16.82 21.35
C TYR A 588 40.10 -15.96 22.42
N ILE A 589 40.27 -14.68 22.07
CA ILE A 589 39.56 -13.49 22.62
C ILE A 589 39.89 -12.90 24.04
N TYR A 590 40.13 -11.56 24.02
CA TYR A 590 39.70 -10.48 24.96
C TYR A 590 40.56 -9.90 26.11
N ILE A 591 40.53 -8.54 26.12
CA ILE A 591 40.64 -7.53 27.21
C ILE A 591 41.97 -7.39 28.01
N TYR A 592 42.66 -6.26 27.84
CA TYR A 592 42.62 -5.13 28.81
C TYR A 592 43.33 -3.87 28.26
N ILE A 593 42.54 -2.93 27.71
CA ILE A 593 42.90 -1.50 27.70
C ILE A 593 41.99 -0.84 28.74
N TYR A 594 42.56 -0.40 29.85
CA TYR A 594 41.91 0.47 30.82
C TYR A 594 42.96 1.22 31.66
N ILE A 595 42.59 2.37 32.21
CA ILE A 595 43.40 3.29 33.05
C ILE A 595 44.40 4.11 32.19
N TYR A 596 44.03 5.31 31.75
CA TYR A 596 44.19 6.49 32.62
C TYR A 596 43.07 7.55 32.43
N ILE A 597 42.08 7.57 33.32
CA ILE A 597 41.34 8.77 33.70
C ILE A 597 41.30 8.81 35.23
N SER A 598 42.10 9.69 35.82
CA SER A 598 42.00 10.16 37.22
C SER A 598 42.94 11.36 37.39
N LEU A 599 42.55 12.48 36.78
CA LEU A 599 42.77 13.87 37.22
C LEU A 599 42.05 14.83 36.27
#